data_AF-A0A6C0JZI2-F1
#
_entry.id   AF-A0A6C0JZI2-F1
#
_cell.length_a   1.000
_cell.length_b   1.000
_cell.length_c   1.000
_cell.angle_alpha   90.00
_cell.angle_beta   90.00
_cell.angle_gamma   90.00
#
_symmetry.space_group_name_H-M   'P 1'
#
loop_
_entity.id
_entity.type
_entity.pdbx_description
1 polymer ?
#
loop_
_entity_poly.entity_id
_entity_poly.type
_entity_poly.pdbx_seq_one_letter_code
_entity_poly.pdbx_strand_id
1 'polypeptide(L)'
;MAAPIQLFINSVQIGEIEKNAHSIVDHFTRHKILGEDYTLGVEVLPKYLNKVEMRRQITSVSVTFYIDLTKDISEDKPPSEYNNFCSGLYFNTKERGDPMFVSHISYIKSFGNRVGMLLSHLQILLAIKVKCPYIELENMTDVPERAAHNLYRMFTPYASTYEERRSIQAQDLSSQLLSTEGNMRLIIDKGTMNNWIKQIRTISQTIRVDNPPWHSNAKIELLTYLRQETQYGGKRKTKRRKTKRRKTKKRFTRKR
;
A
#
# COMPACT_ATOMS: atom_id res chain seq x y z
N MET A 1 -16.64 17.61 14.31
CA MET A 1 -15.18 17.37 14.39
C MET A 1 -14.48 18.47 13.61
N ALA A 2 -13.36 19.02 14.10
CA ALA A 2 -12.57 19.97 13.32
C ALA A 2 -11.82 19.19 12.22
N ALA A 3 -11.89 19.66 10.98
CA ALA A 3 -11.13 19.05 9.88
C ALA A 3 -9.62 19.14 10.17
N PRO A 4 -8.83 18.11 9.83
CA PRO A 4 -7.38 18.15 9.98
C PRO A 4 -6.79 19.38 9.27
N ILE A 5 -5.92 20.12 9.98
CA ILE A 5 -5.22 21.26 9.39
C ILE A 5 -4.12 20.70 8.48
N GLN A 6 -4.29 20.84 7.17
CA GLN A 6 -3.24 20.54 6.20
C GLN A 6 -2.05 21.49 6.39
N LEU A 7 -0.87 20.91 6.50
CA LEU A 7 0.41 21.60 6.59
C LEU A 7 1.17 21.48 5.28
N PHE A 8 2.11 22.39 5.07
CA PHE A 8 2.98 22.34 3.90
C PHE A 8 3.91 21.12 3.92
N ILE A 9 4.17 20.59 2.74
CA ILE A 9 5.24 19.62 2.51
C ILE A 9 6.51 20.40 2.16
N ASN A 10 7.64 20.01 2.73
CA ASN A 10 8.93 20.61 2.39
C ASN A 10 9.56 19.91 1.15
N SER A 11 10.47 20.60 0.45
CA SER A 11 11.10 20.07 -0.77
C SER A 11 11.86 18.76 -0.56
N VAL A 12 12.41 18.52 0.64
CA VAL A 12 13.12 17.27 0.99
C VAL A 12 12.16 16.08 0.97
N GLN A 13 10.97 16.24 1.57
CA GLN A 13 9.92 15.20 1.56
C GLN A 13 9.45 14.92 0.14
N ILE A 14 9.29 15.94 -0.70
CA ILE A 14 8.90 15.76 -2.11
C ILE A 14 9.95 14.93 -2.86
N GLY A 15 11.22 15.30 -2.73
CA GLY A 15 12.33 14.56 -3.36
C GLY A 15 12.43 13.11 -2.85
N GLU A 16 12.08 12.85 -1.59
CA GLU A 16 12.03 11.48 -1.06
C GLU A 16 10.87 10.67 -1.65
N ILE A 17 9.68 11.26 -1.82
CA ILE A 17 8.53 10.62 -2.48
C ILE A 17 8.90 10.29 -3.93
N GLU A 18 9.39 11.27 -4.67
CA GLU A 18 9.75 11.14 -6.08
C GLU A 18 10.80 10.04 -6.28
N LYS A 19 11.90 10.09 -5.52
CA LYS A 19 12.96 9.07 -5.56
C LYS A 19 12.43 7.67 -5.27
N ASN A 20 11.59 7.50 -4.24
CA ASN A 20 11.05 6.19 -3.88
C ASN A 20 10.06 5.68 -4.93
N ALA A 21 9.24 6.57 -5.50
CA ALA A 21 8.27 6.23 -6.54
C ALA A 21 8.96 5.75 -7.83
N HIS A 22 9.96 6.50 -8.32
CA HIS A 22 10.76 6.08 -9.47
C HIS A 22 11.56 4.80 -9.20
N SER A 23 12.13 4.65 -7.99
CA SER A 23 12.84 3.42 -7.63
C SER A 23 11.94 2.17 -7.67
N ILE A 24 10.64 2.31 -7.37
CA ILE A 24 9.68 1.20 -7.50
C ILE A 24 9.49 0.86 -8.98
N VAL A 25 9.26 1.86 -9.83
CA VAL A 25 9.09 1.67 -11.28
C VAL A 25 10.33 1.04 -11.91
N ASP A 26 11.51 1.60 -11.65
CA ASP A 26 12.79 1.10 -12.17
C ASP A 26 13.02 -0.37 -11.82
N HIS A 27 12.65 -0.76 -10.60
CA HIS A 27 12.74 -2.16 -10.19
C HIS A 27 11.81 -3.04 -11.03
N PHE A 28 10.54 -2.65 -11.16
CA PHE A 28 9.56 -3.41 -11.94
C PHE A 28 9.93 -3.53 -13.42
N THR A 29 10.46 -2.45 -14.00
CA THR A 29 10.92 -2.41 -15.40
C THR A 29 12.18 -3.27 -15.60
N ARG A 30 13.20 -3.11 -14.75
CA ARG A 30 14.45 -3.89 -14.83
C ARG A 30 14.20 -5.39 -14.73
N HIS A 31 13.25 -5.79 -13.90
CA HIS A 31 12.90 -7.18 -13.67
C HIS A 31 11.83 -7.70 -14.65
N LYS A 32 11.43 -6.94 -15.68
CA LYS A 32 10.42 -7.33 -16.68
C LYS A 32 9.19 -7.96 -16.03
N ILE A 33 8.66 -7.33 -14.98
CA ILE A 33 7.48 -7.84 -14.26
C ILE A 33 6.25 -7.80 -15.16
N LEU A 34 6.18 -6.81 -16.05
CA LEU A 34 5.18 -6.68 -17.10
C LEU A 34 5.69 -7.25 -18.43
N GLY A 35 4.77 -7.67 -19.30
CA GLY A 35 5.06 -8.09 -20.66
C GLY A 35 5.62 -6.94 -21.51
N GLU A 36 6.29 -7.26 -22.61
CA GLU A 36 7.04 -6.28 -23.42
C GLU A 36 6.15 -5.21 -24.08
N ASP A 37 4.87 -5.52 -24.27
CA ASP A 37 3.86 -4.58 -24.75
C ASP A 37 3.31 -3.64 -23.67
N TYR A 38 3.78 -3.74 -22.42
CA TYR A 38 3.27 -2.95 -21.30
C TYR A 38 4.39 -2.22 -20.54
N THR A 39 4.08 -1.02 -20.09
CA THR A 39 4.95 -0.20 -19.25
C THR A 39 4.28 0.15 -17.94
N LEU A 40 5.03 0.01 -16.84
CA LEU A 40 4.68 0.63 -15.57
C LEU A 40 5.30 2.02 -15.57
N GLY A 41 4.48 3.04 -15.35
CA GLY A 41 4.93 4.40 -15.18
C GLY A 41 4.54 4.98 -13.83
N VAL A 42 5.13 6.13 -13.52
CA VAL A 42 4.76 6.93 -12.36
C VAL A 42 4.81 8.40 -12.70
N GLU A 43 3.84 9.14 -12.18
CA GLU A 43 3.77 10.59 -12.29
C GLU A 43 3.68 11.18 -10.88
N VAL A 44 4.50 12.20 -10.62
CA VAL A 44 4.59 12.87 -9.32
C VAL A 44 4.32 14.36 -9.53
N LEU A 45 3.17 14.83 -9.03
CA LEU A 45 2.70 16.20 -9.23
C LEU A 45 2.58 16.92 -7.88
N PRO A 46 3.40 17.95 -7.61
CA PRO A 46 3.18 18.85 -6.49
C PRO A 46 1.89 19.65 -6.68
N LYS A 47 1.05 19.72 -5.64
CA LYS A 47 -0.14 20.59 -5.62
C LYS A 47 0.15 21.83 -4.79
N TYR A 48 -0.20 22.98 -5.35
CA TYR A 48 0.05 24.29 -4.75
C TYR A 48 -1.25 24.89 -4.21
N LEU A 49 -1.17 25.56 -3.05
CA LEU A 49 -2.23 26.47 -2.64
C LEU A 49 -1.96 27.83 -3.27
N ASN A 50 -2.85 28.30 -4.14
CA ASN A 50 -2.79 29.68 -4.63
C ASN A 50 -3.28 30.61 -3.51
N LYS A 51 -2.36 31.26 -2.79
CA LYS A 51 -2.69 32.49 -2.05
C LYS A 51 -2.24 33.68 -2.88
N VAL A 52 -3.15 34.66 -2.97
CA VAL A 52 -3.10 35.81 -3.88
C VAL A 52 -1.83 36.68 -3.72
N GLU A 53 -1.03 36.52 -2.65
CA GLU A 53 0.11 37.42 -2.41
C GLU A 53 1.42 36.79 -1.86
N MET A 54 1.58 35.47 -1.76
CA MET A 54 2.89 34.91 -1.31
C MET A 54 3.26 33.61 -2.01
N ARG A 55 4.59 33.45 -2.21
CA ARG A 55 5.36 32.31 -2.72
C ARG A 55 4.55 31.00 -2.76
N ARG A 56 4.45 30.39 -3.94
CA ARG A 56 3.81 29.06 -4.16
C ARG A 56 4.26 28.08 -3.08
N GLN A 57 3.34 27.69 -2.20
CA GLN A 57 3.59 26.71 -1.14
C GLN A 57 2.88 25.39 -1.50
N ILE A 58 3.63 24.30 -1.37
CA ILE A 58 3.17 22.95 -1.72
C ILE A 58 2.44 22.37 -0.51
N THR A 59 1.17 22.02 -0.68
CA THR A 59 0.32 21.47 0.39
C THR A 59 0.22 19.96 0.31
N SER A 60 0.38 19.40 -0.88
CA SER A 60 0.30 17.97 -1.11
C SER A 60 1.08 17.57 -2.34
N VAL A 61 1.39 16.28 -2.46
CA VAL A 61 1.98 15.66 -3.66
C VAL A 61 1.05 14.56 -4.12
N SER A 62 0.61 14.64 -5.37
CA SER A 62 -0.11 13.56 -6.03
C SER A 62 0.90 12.60 -6.64
N VAL A 63 0.72 11.30 -6.40
CA VAL A 63 1.52 10.25 -7.05
C VAL A 63 0.58 9.28 -7.74
N THR A 64 0.77 9.09 -9.04
CA THR A 64 -0.05 8.18 -9.84
C THR A 64 0.83 7.09 -10.43
N PHE A 65 0.58 5.84 -10.05
CA PHE A 65 1.11 4.68 -10.77
C PHE A 65 0.14 4.29 -11.86
N TYR A 66 0.65 4.01 -13.06
CA TYR A 66 -0.17 3.59 -14.20
C TYR A 66 0.48 2.45 -14.97
N ILE A 67 -0.35 1.61 -15.60
CA ILE A 67 0.08 0.58 -16.54
C ILE A 67 -0.60 0.87 -17.88
N ASP A 68 0.21 1.04 -18.92
CA ASP A 68 -0.29 1.28 -20.27
C ASP A 68 0.45 0.43 -21.30
N LEU A 69 -0.10 0.38 -22.52
CA LEU A 69 0.55 -0.25 -23.65
C LEU A 69 1.74 0.61 -24.10
N THR A 70 2.89 -0.02 -24.37
CA THR A 70 4.13 0.69 -24.75
C THR A 70 3.96 1.55 -26.00
N LYS A 71 2.99 1.20 -26.86
CA LYS A 71 2.67 1.90 -28.11
C LYS A 71 1.76 3.12 -27.90
N ASP A 72 1.10 3.25 -26.75
CA ASP A 72 0.11 4.29 -26.45
C ASP A 72 0.62 5.40 -25.53
N ILE A 73 1.91 5.32 -25.13
CA ILE A 73 2.60 6.35 -24.35
C ILE A 73 2.83 7.58 -25.23
N SER A 74 1.86 8.48 -25.28
CA SER A 74 2.08 9.86 -25.69
C SER A 74 2.63 10.65 -24.50
N GLU A 75 3.71 11.41 -24.70
CA GLU A 75 4.40 12.16 -23.64
C GLU A 75 3.51 13.19 -22.90
N ASP A 76 2.33 13.54 -23.45
CA ASP A 76 1.42 14.56 -22.93
C ASP A 76 0.10 14.03 -22.32
N LYS A 77 -0.08 12.70 -22.15
CA LYS A 77 -1.35 12.16 -21.64
C LYS A 77 -1.50 12.39 -20.13
N PRO A 78 -2.56 13.08 -19.66
CA PRO A 78 -2.81 13.22 -18.24
C PRO A 78 -3.20 11.88 -17.60
N PRO A 79 -2.97 11.71 -16.28
CA PRO A 79 -3.14 10.43 -15.62
C PRO A 79 -4.56 9.86 -15.69
N SER A 80 -5.57 10.72 -15.84
CA SER A 80 -6.98 10.35 -16.00
C SER A 80 -7.28 9.59 -17.30
N GLU A 81 -6.43 9.75 -18.32
CA GLU A 81 -6.60 9.10 -19.63
C GLU A 81 -6.03 7.67 -19.64
N TYR A 82 -5.21 7.30 -18.65
CA TYR A 82 -4.76 5.92 -18.53
C TYR A 82 -5.93 4.98 -18.23
N ASN A 83 -5.83 3.82 -18.85
CA ASN A 83 -6.81 2.75 -18.74
C ASN A 83 -6.63 1.95 -17.43
N ASN A 84 -5.42 1.91 -16.88
CA ASN A 84 -5.12 1.31 -15.59
C ASN A 84 -4.24 2.25 -14.76
N PHE A 85 -4.80 2.86 -13.72
CA PHE A 85 -4.02 3.69 -12.80
C PHE A 85 -4.54 3.67 -11.36
N CYS A 86 -3.66 3.98 -10.43
CA CYS A 86 -3.98 4.23 -9.03
C CYS A 86 -3.26 5.49 -8.57
N SER A 87 -4.02 6.48 -8.11
CA SER A 87 -3.50 7.75 -7.60
C SER A 87 -3.60 7.82 -6.07
N GLY A 88 -2.56 8.33 -5.43
CA GLY A 88 -2.54 8.68 -4.03
C GLY A 88 -2.11 10.12 -3.80
N LEU A 89 -2.66 10.76 -2.77
CA LEU A 89 -2.30 12.08 -2.31
C LEU A 89 -1.50 11.97 -1.02
N TYR A 90 -0.33 12.59 -0.99
CA TYR A 90 0.54 12.65 0.17
C TYR A 90 0.53 14.06 0.73
N PHE A 91 0.36 14.22 2.04
CA PHE A 91 0.29 15.52 2.71
C PHE A 91 0.68 15.44 4.18
N ASN A 92 1.11 16.58 4.74
CA ASN A 92 1.28 16.71 6.17
C ASN A 92 -0.06 17.14 6.78
N THR A 93 -0.47 16.50 7.86
CA THR A 93 -1.63 16.87 8.66
C THR A 93 -1.23 17.07 10.11
N LYS A 94 -2.02 17.81 10.89
CA LYS A 94 -1.97 17.74 12.35
C LYS A 94 -3.15 16.93 12.86
N GLU A 95 -2.89 15.69 13.26
CA GLU A 95 -3.87 14.91 14.03
C GLU A 95 -3.40 14.90 15.49
N ARG A 96 -4.23 15.43 16.42
CA ARG A 96 -3.93 15.52 17.86
C ARG A 96 -2.71 16.40 18.24
N GLY A 97 -2.32 17.33 17.37
CA GLY A 97 -1.31 18.36 17.67
C GLY A 97 0.06 18.11 17.03
N ASP A 98 0.38 16.87 16.69
CA ASP A 98 1.65 16.51 16.06
C ASP A 98 1.52 16.48 14.53
N PRO A 99 2.49 17.06 13.79
CA PRO A 99 2.53 16.93 12.34
C PRO A 99 2.82 15.48 11.94
N MET A 100 1.97 14.91 11.11
CA MET A 100 2.05 13.54 10.61
C MET A 100 1.96 13.53 9.09
N PHE A 101 2.77 12.69 8.45
CA PHE A 101 2.80 12.57 7.00
C PHE A 101 1.87 11.45 6.54
N VAL A 102 0.76 11.80 5.89
CA VAL A 102 -0.34 10.89 5.57
C VAL A 102 -0.40 10.66 4.07
N SER A 103 -0.81 9.45 3.70
CA SER A 103 -1.16 9.09 2.32
C SER A 103 -2.64 8.78 2.24
N HIS A 104 -3.27 9.28 1.19
CA HIS A 104 -4.67 9.02 0.88
C HIS A 104 -4.75 8.41 -0.51
N ILE A 105 -5.18 7.15 -0.63
CA ILE A 105 -5.40 6.59 -1.96
C ILE A 105 -6.71 7.22 -2.46
N SER A 106 -6.65 7.93 -3.58
CA SER A 106 -7.75 8.79 -4.06
C SER A 106 -8.57 8.18 -5.19
N TYR A 107 -7.94 7.43 -6.11
CA TYR A 107 -8.65 6.86 -7.25
C TYR A 107 -7.96 5.62 -7.81
N ILE A 108 -8.75 4.64 -8.24
CA ILE A 108 -8.30 3.40 -8.90
C ILE A 108 -9.19 3.15 -10.11
N LYS A 109 -8.61 3.17 -11.31
CA LYS A 109 -9.25 2.71 -12.55
C LYS A 109 -8.47 1.53 -13.08
N SER A 110 -9.15 0.44 -13.41
CA SER A 110 -8.49 -0.73 -14.01
C SER A 110 -9.45 -1.61 -14.80
N PHE A 111 -8.98 -2.16 -15.91
CA PHE A 111 -9.66 -3.18 -16.71
C PHE A 111 -9.70 -4.56 -16.03
N GLY A 112 -9.05 -4.74 -14.87
CA GLY A 112 -9.10 -5.99 -14.14
C GLY A 112 -8.71 -5.88 -12.67
N ASN A 113 -9.43 -6.62 -11.81
CA ASN A 113 -9.23 -6.63 -10.36
C ASN A 113 -7.76 -6.83 -9.95
N ARG A 114 -7.00 -7.68 -10.66
CA ARG A 114 -5.59 -7.97 -10.33
C ARG A 114 -4.65 -6.80 -10.58
N VAL A 115 -4.88 -6.05 -11.67
CA VAL A 115 -4.05 -4.89 -12.02
C VAL A 115 -4.35 -3.75 -11.04
N GLY A 116 -5.63 -3.49 -10.76
CA GLY A 116 -6.04 -2.54 -9.71
C GLY A 116 -5.47 -2.90 -8.33
N MET A 117 -5.49 -4.19 -7.95
CA MET A 117 -4.85 -4.65 -6.72
C MET A 117 -3.34 -4.41 -6.71
N LEU A 118 -2.61 -4.74 -7.79
CA LEU A 118 -1.17 -4.47 -7.85
C LEU A 118 -0.90 -2.98 -7.65
N LEU A 119 -1.55 -2.12 -8.45
CA LEU A 119 -1.36 -0.68 -8.39
C LEU A 119 -1.64 -0.11 -6.99
N SER A 120 -2.68 -0.60 -6.33
CA SER A 120 -2.99 -0.24 -4.93
C SER A 120 -1.88 -0.70 -3.96
N HIS A 121 -1.31 -1.88 -4.17
CA HIS A 121 -0.19 -2.37 -3.36
C HIS A 121 1.10 -1.59 -3.59
N LEU A 122 1.32 -1.04 -4.79
CA LEU A 122 2.43 -0.11 -5.07
C LEU A 122 2.25 1.20 -4.30
N GLN A 123 1.04 1.73 -4.18
CA GLN A 123 0.76 2.90 -3.34
C GLN A 123 1.06 2.61 -1.86
N ILE A 124 0.63 1.46 -1.34
CA ILE A 124 0.93 1.04 0.03
C ILE A 124 2.44 0.92 0.24
N LEU A 125 3.16 0.34 -0.71
CA LEU A 125 4.61 0.22 -0.66
C LEU A 125 5.32 1.57 -0.67
N LEU A 126 4.87 2.51 -1.52
CA LEU A 126 5.40 3.86 -1.52
C LEU A 126 5.19 4.52 -0.15
N ALA A 127 3.98 4.41 0.43
CA ALA A 127 3.66 4.91 1.77
C ALA A 127 4.57 4.29 2.86
N ILE A 128 4.89 3.00 2.77
CA ILE A 128 5.85 2.33 3.65
C ILE A 128 7.25 2.95 3.50
N LYS A 129 7.73 3.13 2.25
CA LYS A 129 9.08 3.63 1.96
C LYS A 129 9.29 5.07 2.44
N VAL A 130 8.27 5.91 2.33
CA VAL A 130 8.28 7.30 2.81
C VAL A 130 7.89 7.43 4.30
N LYS A 131 7.71 6.30 5.00
CA LYS A 131 7.41 6.21 6.44
C LYS A 131 6.11 6.90 6.84
N CYS A 132 5.06 6.79 6.03
CA CYS A 132 3.72 7.18 6.45
C CYS A 132 3.27 6.30 7.64
N PRO A 133 2.74 6.87 8.74
CA PRO A 133 2.26 6.11 9.88
C PRO A 133 0.88 5.49 9.64
N TYR A 134 0.06 6.09 8.76
CA TYR A 134 -1.18 5.50 8.29
C TYR A 134 -1.52 5.94 6.86
N ILE A 135 -2.37 5.13 6.21
CA ILE A 135 -2.93 5.39 4.89
C ILE A 135 -4.44 5.49 5.06
N GLU A 136 -5.05 6.52 4.50
CA GLU A 136 -6.49 6.67 4.41
C GLU A 136 -6.98 6.19 3.05
N LEU A 137 -8.17 5.61 3.06
CA LEU A 137 -8.89 5.18 1.87
C LEU A 137 -10.29 5.77 2.00
N GLU A 138 -10.62 6.69 1.11
CA GLU A 138 -11.96 7.22 0.96
C GLU A 138 -12.65 6.44 -0.16
N ASN A 139 -13.96 6.23 0.00
CA ASN A 139 -14.75 5.35 -0.85
C ASN A 139 -14.65 5.75 -2.33
N MET A 140 -13.99 4.93 -3.15
CA MET A 140 -13.65 5.32 -4.53
C MET A 140 -14.70 4.96 -5.58
N THR A 141 -15.82 4.33 -5.21
CA THR A 141 -16.74 3.76 -6.19
C THR A 141 -18.17 3.75 -5.70
N ASP A 142 -19.12 3.95 -6.62
CA ASP A 142 -20.56 3.78 -6.39
C ASP A 142 -20.95 2.34 -6.00
N VAL A 143 -20.04 1.36 -6.21
CA VAL A 143 -20.21 -0.06 -5.82
C VAL A 143 -18.97 -0.55 -5.04
N PRO A 144 -18.81 -0.15 -3.77
CA PRO A 144 -17.62 -0.41 -2.94
C PRO A 144 -17.24 -1.89 -2.83
N GLU A 145 -18.25 -2.75 -2.86
CA GLU A 145 -18.16 -4.20 -2.73
C GLU A 145 -17.42 -4.87 -3.90
N ARG A 146 -17.55 -4.29 -5.11
CA ARG A 146 -16.86 -4.76 -6.33
C ARG A 146 -15.42 -4.28 -6.43
N ALA A 147 -15.14 -3.07 -5.92
CA ALA A 147 -13.91 -2.35 -6.21
C ALA A 147 -12.67 -3.02 -5.62
N ALA A 148 -12.75 -3.57 -4.40
CA ALA A 148 -11.61 -4.28 -3.84
C ALA A 148 -11.93 -5.05 -2.54
N HIS A 149 -12.65 -6.16 -2.64
CA HIS A 149 -12.90 -7.00 -1.45
C HIS A 149 -11.60 -7.38 -0.69
N ASN A 150 -10.47 -7.44 -1.39
CA ASN A 150 -9.16 -7.73 -0.78
C ASN A 150 -8.43 -6.49 -0.24
N LEU A 151 -8.55 -5.31 -0.88
CA LEU A 151 -7.90 -4.09 -0.39
C LEU A 151 -8.58 -3.62 0.90
N TYR A 152 -9.91 -3.52 0.92
CA TYR A 152 -10.66 -3.07 2.09
C TYR A 152 -10.45 -3.96 3.31
N ARG A 153 -10.19 -5.27 3.13
CA ARG A 153 -9.82 -6.19 4.22
C ARG A 153 -8.48 -5.86 4.90
N MET A 154 -7.60 -5.10 4.24
CA MET A 154 -6.37 -4.61 4.87
C MET A 154 -6.64 -3.39 5.74
N PHE A 155 -7.66 -2.60 5.42
CA PHE A 155 -7.98 -1.38 6.12
C PHE A 155 -8.93 -1.68 7.29
N THR A 156 -8.91 -0.77 8.25
CA THR A 156 -9.82 -0.78 9.39
C THR A 156 -10.78 0.40 9.25
N PRO A 157 -12.07 0.22 9.56
CA PRO A 157 -13.02 1.33 9.55
C PRO A 157 -12.55 2.45 10.48
N TYR A 158 -12.71 3.69 10.04
CA TYR A 158 -12.43 4.84 10.89
C TYR A 158 -13.43 4.83 12.06
N ALA A 159 -12.91 4.87 13.28
CA ALA A 159 -13.72 4.86 14.50
C ALA A 159 -13.05 5.73 15.55
N SER A 160 -13.85 6.58 16.19
CA SER A 160 -13.43 7.55 17.19
C SER A 160 -13.20 6.91 18.56
N THR A 161 -13.97 5.86 18.89
CA THR A 161 -13.85 5.12 20.17
C THR A 161 -13.60 3.62 19.98
N TYR A 162 -13.19 2.93 21.06
CA TYR A 162 -12.99 1.47 21.05
C TYR A 162 -14.31 0.71 20.90
N GLU A 163 -15.38 1.18 21.56
CA GLU A 163 -16.71 0.57 21.53
C GLU A 163 -17.34 0.69 20.15
N GLU A 164 -17.25 1.87 19.54
CA GLU A 164 -17.65 2.11 18.15
C GLU A 164 -16.88 1.20 17.19
N ARG A 165 -15.57 1.06 17.37
CA ARG A 165 -14.77 0.14 16.55
C ARG A 165 -15.24 -1.30 16.66
N ARG A 166 -15.54 -1.78 17.87
CA ARG A 166 -16.07 -3.15 18.09
C ARG A 166 -17.43 -3.34 17.42
N SER A 167 -18.31 -2.35 17.56
CA SER A 167 -19.64 -2.36 16.95
C SER A 167 -19.55 -2.45 15.43
N ILE A 168 -18.71 -1.60 14.82
CA ILE A 168 -18.53 -1.59 13.36
C ILE A 168 -17.87 -2.90 12.90
N GLN A 169 -16.81 -3.37 13.57
CA GLN A 169 -16.11 -4.60 13.18
C GLN A 169 -16.97 -5.87 13.23
N ALA A 170 -18.05 -5.88 14.02
CA ALA A 170 -18.98 -7.00 14.10
C ALA A 170 -19.93 -7.07 12.90
N GLN A 171 -20.05 -5.98 12.12
CA GLN A 171 -20.89 -5.91 10.94
C GLN A 171 -20.19 -6.50 9.71
N ASP A 172 -20.95 -6.81 8.67
CA ASP A 172 -20.42 -7.17 7.36
C ASP A 172 -19.78 -5.95 6.65
N LEU A 173 -18.92 -6.19 5.66
CA LEU A 173 -18.14 -5.13 5.01
C LEU A 173 -19.01 -4.00 4.42
N SER A 174 -20.19 -4.34 3.89
CA SER A 174 -21.14 -3.35 3.33
C SER A 174 -21.60 -2.38 4.42
N SER A 175 -22.09 -2.92 5.54
CA SER A 175 -22.52 -2.13 6.71
C SER A 175 -21.38 -1.36 7.37
N GLN A 176 -20.16 -1.91 7.37
CA GLN A 176 -18.98 -1.20 7.85
C GLN A 176 -18.70 0.05 7.04
N LEU A 177 -18.72 -0.08 5.70
CA LEU A 177 -18.51 1.03 4.79
C LEU A 177 -19.63 2.07 4.90
N LEU A 178 -20.89 1.66 5.04
CA LEU A 178 -22.00 2.59 5.28
C LEU A 178 -21.82 3.36 6.60
N SER A 179 -21.43 2.67 7.66
CA SER A 179 -21.28 3.27 9.00
C SER A 179 -20.14 4.27 9.09
N THR A 180 -19.11 4.15 8.26
CA THR A 180 -17.96 5.07 8.25
C THR A 180 -17.98 6.06 7.09
N GLU A 181 -19.09 6.14 6.35
CA GLU A 181 -19.17 6.90 5.10
C GLU A 181 -18.06 6.49 4.10
N GLY A 182 -17.64 5.23 4.20
CA GLY A 182 -16.57 4.62 3.42
C GLY A 182 -15.16 5.03 3.82
N ASN A 183 -15.00 5.78 4.92
CA ASN A 183 -13.69 6.11 5.46
C ASN A 183 -13.06 4.90 6.14
N MET A 184 -11.92 4.48 5.61
CA MET A 184 -11.10 3.43 6.22
C MET A 184 -9.65 3.88 6.34
N ARG A 185 -8.94 3.32 7.31
CA ARG A 185 -7.53 3.60 7.54
C ARG A 185 -6.72 2.33 7.73
N LEU A 186 -5.49 2.35 7.25
CA LEU A 186 -4.49 1.33 7.47
C LEU A 186 -3.35 1.92 8.31
N ILE A 187 -3.18 1.42 9.53
CA ILE A 187 -2.05 1.81 10.38
C ILE A 187 -0.83 0.99 9.95
N ILE A 188 0.28 1.66 9.62
CA ILE A 188 1.51 0.98 9.21
C ILE A 188 2.29 0.56 10.45
N ASP A 189 2.16 -0.73 10.81
CA ASP A 189 2.96 -1.38 11.83
C ASP A 189 3.63 -2.65 11.27
N LYS A 190 4.34 -3.37 12.14
CA LYS A 190 5.01 -4.62 11.77
C LYS A 190 4.01 -5.71 11.31
N GLY A 191 2.81 -5.73 11.88
CA GLY A 191 1.73 -6.64 11.48
C GLY A 191 1.23 -6.33 10.07
N THR A 192 1.00 -5.05 9.78
CA THR A 192 0.62 -4.53 8.47
C THR A 192 1.64 -4.87 7.40
N MET A 193 2.93 -4.69 7.68
CA MET A 193 4.01 -5.11 6.78
C MET A 193 3.91 -6.59 6.40
N ASN A 194 3.75 -7.46 7.40
CA ASN A 194 3.62 -8.90 7.16
C ASN A 194 2.36 -9.25 6.36
N ASN A 195 1.25 -8.56 6.62
CA ASN A 195 0.00 -8.75 5.89
C ASN A 195 0.14 -8.31 4.42
N TRP A 196 0.73 -7.14 4.18
CA TRP A 196 1.04 -6.64 2.84
C TRP A 196 1.94 -7.61 2.06
N ILE A 197 3.02 -8.13 2.67
CA ILE A 197 3.88 -9.16 2.06
C ILE A 197 3.07 -10.41 1.67
N LYS A 198 2.17 -10.86 2.56
CA LYS A 198 1.31 -12.02 2.30
C LYS A 198 0.38 -11.76 1.11
N GLN A 199 -0.21 -10.57 1.02
CA GLN A 199 -1.13 -10.19 -0.05
C GLN A 199 -0.41 -10.10 -1.40
N ILE A 200 0.76 -9.45 -1.49
CA ILE A 200 1.54 -9.44 -2.75
C ILE A 200 1.97 -10.85 -3.14
N ARG A 201 2.31 -11.72 -2.18
CA ARG A 201 2.59 -13.13 -2.47
C ARG A 201 1.34 -13.84 -3.05
N THR A 202 0.16 -13.53 -2.55
CA THR A 202 -1.09 -14.06 -3.12
C THR A 202 -1.33 -13.52 -4.54
N ILE A 203 -1.06 -12.24 -4.79
CA ILE A 203 -1.11 -11.66 -6.15
C ILE A 203 -0.14 -12.43 -7.06
N SER A 204 1.13 -12.58 -6.66
CA SER A 204 2.13 -13.25 -7.50
C SER A 204 1.81 -14.72 -7.79
N GLN A 205 1.15 -15.40 -6.86
CA GLN A 205 0.69 -16.79 -7.04
C GLN A 205 -0.54 -16.92 -7.95
N THR A 206 -1.33 -15.86 -8.09
CA THR A 206 -2.57 -15.85 -8.88
C THR A 206 -2.41 -15.23 -10.27
N ILE A 207 -1.24 -14.64 -10.56
CA ILE A 207 -0.83 -14.26 -11.91
C ILE A 207 -0.87 -15.50 -12.81
N ARG A 208 -1.61 -15.38 -13.91
CA ARG A 208 -1.59 -16.36 -15.01
C ARG A 208 -0.77 -15.74 -16.12
N VAL A 209 0.24 -16.46 -16.58
CA VAL A 209 1.16 -16.01 -17.63
C VAL A 209 0.43 -15.72 -18.94
N ASP A 210 -0.64 -16.48 -19.21
CA ASP A 210 -1.43 -16.35 -20.44
C ASP A 210 -2.39 -15.15 -20.43
N ASN A 211 -2.42 -14.37 -19.34
CA ASN A 211 -3.27 -13.20 -19.23
C ASN A 211 -2.41 -11.93 -19.15
N PRO A 212 -2.48 -11.00 -20.10
CA PRO A 212 -1.78 -9.72 -20.00
C PRO A 212 -2.21 -8.94 -18.72
N PRO A 213 -1.37 -8.03 -18.19
CA PRO A 213 -0.10 -7.54 -18.71
C PRO A 213 1.14 -8.31 -18.20
N TRP A 214 0.99 -9.54 -17.71
CA TRP A 214 2.04 -10.21 -16.95
C TRP A 214 3.06 -10.94 -17.83
N HIS A 215 4.35 -10.80 -17.50
CA HIS A 215 5.39 -11.63 -18.11
C HIS A 215 5.45 -13.03 -17.50
N SER A 216 5.99 -14.01 -18.24
CA SER A 216 6.11 -15.41 -17.80
C SER A 216 6.87 -15.59 -16.49
N ASN A 217 7.85 -14.71 -16.23
CA ASN A 217 8.67 -14.72 -15.02
C ASN A 217 8.17 -13.80 -13.90
N ALA A 218 7.07 -13.06 -14.09
CA ALA A 218 6.57 -12.03 -13.16
C ALA A 218 6.43 -12.55 -11.72
N LYS A 219 5.98 -13.81 -11.58
CA LYS A 219 5.85 -14.48 -10.28
C LYS A 219 7.17 -14.59 -9.52
N ILE A 220 8.24 -15.01 -10.20
CA ILE A 220 9.57 -15.23 -9.58
C ILE A 220 10.16 -13.88 -9.16
N GLU A 221 10.04 -12.88 -10.02
CA GLU A 221 10.59 -11.54 -9.81
C GLU A 221 9.88 -10.80 -8.66
N LEU A 222 8.54 -10.81 -8.63
CA LEU A 222 7.76 -10.26 -7.51
C LEU A 222 8.12 -10.91 -6.17
N LEU A 223 8.33 -12.23 -6.14
CA LEU A 223 8.72 -12.93 -4.91
C LEU A 223 10.15 -12.58 -4.47
N THR A 224 11.05 -12.33 -5.42
CA THR A 224 12.43 -11.91 -5.16
C THR A 224 12.46 -10.51 -4.59
N TYR A 225 11.69 -9.59 -5.18
CA TYR A 225 11.52 -8.22 -4.66
C TYR A 225 11.01 -8.22 -3.21
N LEU A 226 9.96 -8.98 -2.93
CA LEU A 226 9.43 -9.13 -1.57
C LEU A 226 10.49 -9.62 -0.58
N ARG A 227 11.35 -10.56 -0.98
CA ARG A 227 12.42 -11.08 -0.12
C ARG A 227 13.46 -10.02 0.22
N GLN A 228 13.78 -9.11 -0.70
CA GLN A 228 14.71 -8.01 -0.45
C GLN A 228 14.13 -7.01 0.53
N GLU A 229 12.88 -6.60 0.33
CA GLU A 229 12.18 -5.64 1.21
C GLU A 229 11.93 -6.22 2.62
N THR A 230 11.67 -7.54 2.74
CA THR A 230 11.49 -8.21 4.05
C THR A 230 12.75 -8.28 4.93
N GLN A 231 13.95 -7.98 4.38
CA GLN A 231 15.18 -8.00 5.18
C GLN A 231 15.35 -6.76 6.07
N TYR A 232 14.45 -5.78 5.98
CA TYR A 232 14.28 -4.68 6.94
C TYR A 232 13.71 -5.20 8.27
N GLY A 233 14.58 -5.88 9.00
CA GLY A 233 14.26 -6.55 10.25
C GLY A 233 15.33 -7.59 10.48
N GLY A 234 16.54 -7.11 10.80
CA GLY A 234 17.75 -7.91 10.89
C GLY A 234 17.49 -9.30 11.47
N LYS A 235 18.00 -10.34 10.78
CA LYS A 235 17.89 -11.75 11.21
C LYS A 235 18.18 -11.82 12.70
N ARG A 236 17.13 -11.88 13.53
CA ARG A 236 17.29 -12.12 14.96
C ARG A 236 17.85 -13.54 15.00
N LYS A 237 19.16 -13.66 15.25
CA LYS A 237 19.80 -14.95 15.49
C LYS A 237 19.04 -15.55 16.66
N THR A 238 18.05 -16.40 16.39
CA THR A 238 17.43 -17.22 17.40
C THR A 238 18.54 -18.11 17.89
N LYS A 239 19.19 -17.75 19.02
CA LYS A 239 20.12 -18.63 19.71
C LYS A 239 19.33 -19.92 19.93
N ARG A 240 19.65 -20.98 19.17
CA ARG A 240 19.08 -22.31 19.36
C ARG A 240 19.34 -22.66 20.82
N ARG A 241 18.31 -22.55 21.65
CA ARG A 241 18.37 -22.92 23.06
C ARG A 241 18.55 -24.43 23.04
N LYS A 242 19.78 -24.93 23.28
CA LYS A 242 20.05 -26.36 23.42
C LYS A 242 19.14 -26.88 24.54
N THR A 243 18.07 -27.57 24.19
CA THR A 243 17.23 -28.29 25.16
C THR A 243 18.11 -29.38 25.78
N LYS A 244 18.63 -29.12 26.99
CA LYS A 244 19.21 -30.18 27.83
C LYS A 244 18.09 -31.21 28.06
N ARG A 245 18.15 -32.34 27.36
CA ARG A 245 17.35 -33.54 27.67
C ARG A 245 17.64 -33.90 29.13
N ARG A 246 16.74 -33.55 30.06
CA ARG A 246 16.74 -34.11 31.42
C ARG A 246 16.48 -35.61 31.26
N LYS A 247 17.49 -36.43 31.53
CA LYS A 247 17.31 -37.88 31.69
C LYS A 247 16.47 -38.09 32.96
N THR A 248 15.18 -38.37 32.80
CA THR A 248 14.34 -38.86 33.89
C THR A 248 14.87 -40.24 34.29
N LYS A 249 15.45 -40.35 35.49
CA LYS A 249 15.80 -41.65 36.08
C LYS A 249 14.50 -42.46 36.20
N LYS A 250 14.41 -43.58 35.49
CA LYS A 250 13.34 -44.58 35.68
C LYS A 250 13.38 -45.03 37.15
N ARG A 251 12.37 -44.65 37.94
CA ARG A 251 12.10 -45.28 39.25
C ARG A 251 11.63 -46.70 38.94
N PHE A 252 12.42 -47.69 39.34
CA PHE A 252 11.95 -49.08 39.40
C PHE A 252 10.91 -49.15 40.51
N THR A 253 9.65 -49.34 40.15
CA THR A 253 8.62 -49.82 41.07
C THR A 253 8.80 -51.32 41.22
N ARG A 254 9.29 -51.75 42.39
CA ARG A 254 9.20 -53.16 42.82
C ARG A 254 7.72 -53.51 42.91
N LYS A 255 7.25 -54.45 42.08
CA LYS A 255 6.03 -55.21 42.37
C LYS A 255 6.44 -56.44 43.17
N ARG A 256 5.62 -56.68 44.22
CA ARG A 256 5.57 -57.77 45.21
C ARG A 256 6.57 -58.91 45.02
#